data_AF-A0A023GI11-F1
#
_entry.id   AF-A0A023GI11-F1
#
_cell.length_a   1.000
_cell.length_b   1.000
_cell.length_c   1.000
_cell.angle_alpha   90.00
_cell.angle_beta   90.00
_cell.angle_gamma   90.00
#
_symmetry.space_group_name_H-M   'P 1'
#
loop_
_entity.id
_entity.type
_entity.pdbx_description
1 polymer ?
#
loop_
_entity_poly.entity_id
_entity_poly.type
_entity_poly.pdbx_seq_one_letter_code
_entity_poly.pdbx_strand_id
1 'polypeptide(L)'
;KKFRDGGKVFTGGRPPRKQVASSSSTLATGSTTEEGPSVSRNDAPNRFWASLEPYCGQVTADDVRALEELMRTREEEASEFQRVPPLGRHYSQRWAQEDLQEEQTQGARATGGGAQGARSPQQTRGSLNNCDTPPPGGNSKGGSGGTEPLGSLTQRLVSCLLEENLLCPPLEDNQLGPPLGPSTGLAQQLERRVRRELRDHGLLTETDPPDDQVLAELRRCQAELRSVSSRNGAQLTALLRRARESLAQQELNRRLRVADHELLDAWRRLAQVRQRKKTPSKKDRDLAAKALRDRQALLKQRPSHR
;
A
#
# COMPACT_ATOMS: atom_id res chain seq x y z
N LYS A 1 -1.40 -80.14 2.61
CA LYS A 1 -0.72 -78.96 2.00
C LYS A 1 -0.42 -77.99 3.15
N LYS A 2 0.82 -77.98 3.66
CA LYS A 2 1.22 -77.24 4.88
C LYS A 2 1.83 -75.89 4.49
N PHE A 3 1.45 -74.86 5.24
CA PHE A 3 1.96 -73.49 5.23
C PHE A 3 3.48 -73.42 5.46
N ARG A 4 4.13 -72.42 4.86
CA ARG A 4 5.27 -71.74 5.48
C ARG A 4 5.42 -70.33 4.92
N ASP A 5 5.15 -69.36 5.79
CA ASP A 5 5.46 -67.94 5.63
C ASP A 5 6.98 -67.73 5.47
N GLY A 6 7.36 -67.04 4.39
CA GLY A 6 8.71 -66.54 4.15
C GLY A 6 8.75 -65.05 4.46
N GLY A 7 8.87 -64.71 5.75
CA GLY A 7 9.04 -63.33 6.20
C GLY A 7 10.33 -62.72 5.66
N LYS A 8 10.22 -61.58 4.99
CA LYS A 8 11.31 -60.62 4.84
C LYS A 8 10.82 -59.28 5.40
N VAL A 9 11.25 -59.01 6.62
CA VAL A 9 11.05 -57.75 7.33
C VAL A 9 11.83 -56.67 6.59
N PHE A 10 11.12 -55.66 6.09
CA PHE A 10 11.71 -54.44 5.54
C PHE A 10 12.21 -53.58 6.70
N THR A 11 13.48 -53.74 7.08
CA THR A 11 14.15 -52.74 7.93
C THR A 11 14.57 -51.59 7.02
N GLY A 12 13.97 -50.41 7.21
CA GLY A 12 14.25 -49.17 6.47
C GLY A 12 15.67 -48.66 6.64
N GLY A 13 16.62 -49.36 6.02
CA GLY A 13 18.02 -48.99 5.91
C GLY A 13 18.32 -48.37 4.54
N ARG A 14 18.94 -47.20 4.57
CA ARG A 14 19.50 -46.47 3.42
C ARG A 14 20.25 -47.41 2.45
N PRO A 15 20.01 -47.33 1.12
CA PRO A 15 20.73 -48.17 0.17
C PRO A 15 22.24 -47.84 0.19
N PRO A 16 23.12 -48.84 -0.08
CA PRO A 16 24.56 -48.64 0.00
C PRO A 16 25.04 -47.61 -1.03
N ARG A 17 25.71 -46.57 -0.54
CA ARG A 17 26.31 -45.49 -1.34
C ARG A 17 27.48 -46.06 -2.13
N LYS A 18 27.33 -46.26 -3.44
CA LYS A 18 28.48 -46.41 -4.34
C LYS A 18 29.31 -45.13 -4.26
N GLN A 19 30.56 -45.26 -3.81
CA GLN A 19 31.55 -44.18 -3.84
C GLN A 19 31.78 -43.78 -5.30
N VAL A 20 31.38 -42.57 -5.67
CA VAL A 20 31.92 -41.90 -6.85
C VAL A 20 33.07 -41.03 -6.33
N ALA A 21 34.29 -41.40 -6.71
CA ALA A 21 35.49 -40.68 -6.37
C ALA A 21 35.40 -39.24 -6.91
N SER A 22 35.53 -38.26 -6.03
CA SER A 22 35.76 -36.87 -6.40
C SER A 22 37.23 -36.71 -6.77
N SER A 23 37.54 -36.89 -8.05
CA SER A 23 38.85 -36.55 -8.61
C SER A 23 38.94 -35.04 -8.80
N SER A 24 39.46 -34.35 -7.79
CA SER A 24 39.97 -32.99 -7.94
C SER A 24 41.43 -33.10 -8.38
N SER A 25 41.72 -32.93 -9.67
CA SER A 25 43.07 -32.60 -10.11
C SER A 25 43.03 -31.54 -11.20
N THR A 26 43.42 -30.34 -10.80
CA THR A 26 43.95 -29.30 -11.67
C THR A 26 45.17 -29.82 -12.43
N LEU A 27 45.16 -29.73 -13.76
CA LEU A 27 46.33 -29.42 -14.59
C LEU A 27 45.87 -29.22 -16.03
N ALA A 28 46.22 -28.06 -16.58
CA ALA A 28 46.00 -27.68 -17.96
C ALA A 28 46.99 -28.41 -18.89
N THR A 29 46.47 -29.03 -19.94
CA THR A 29 47.15 -29.23 -21.24
C THR A 29 46.07 -29.55 -22.28
N GLY A 30 46.05 -28.82 -23.38
CA GLY A 30 45.02 -28.95 -24.41
C GLY A 30 45.14 -30.22 -25.25
N SER A 31 43.98 -30.72 -25.70
CA SER A 31 43.78 -31.42 -26.98
C SER A 31 42.28 -31.54 -27.24
N THR A 32 41.87 -31.15 -28.44
CA THR A 32 40.52 -31.29 -29.01
C THR A 32 40.17 -32.77 -29.25
N THR A 33 39.05 -33.27 -28.71
CA THR A 33 38.38 -34.48 -29.20
C THR A 33 36.90 -34.51 -28.76
N GLU A 34 36.00 -34.44 -29.75
CA GLU A 34 34.65 -35.01 -29.84
C GLU A 34 33.62 -34.71 -28.71
N GLU A 35 32.69 -33.78 -29.00
CA GLU A 35 31.43 -33.66 -28.26
C GLU A 35 30.48 -34.83 -28.58
N GLY A 36 30.42 -35.81 -27.70
CA GLY A 36 29.23 -36.66 -27.57
C GLY A 36 28.08 -35.87 -26.94
N PRO A 37 26.80 -36.17 -27.24
CA PRO A 37 25.67 -35.43 -26.69
C PRO A 37 25.69 -35.54 -25.17
N SER A 38 26.03 -34.43 -24.49
CA SER A 38 26.01 -34.37 -23.05
C SER A 38 24.59 -34.69 -22.59
N VAL A 39 24.40 -35.85 -21.97
CA VAL A 39 23.12 -36.19 -21.34
C VAL A 39 22.91 -35.11 -20.30
N SER A 40 21.98 -34.19 -20.55
CA SER A 40 21.74 -33.03 -19.70
C SER A 40 21.60 -33.55 -18.27
N ARG A 41 22.63 -33.33 -17.45
CA ARG A 41 22.65 -33.78 -16.06
C ARG A 41 21.37 -33.23 -15.45
N ASN A 42 20.48 -34.11 -15.00
CA ASN A 42 19.17 -33.72 -14.52
C ASN A 42 19.35 -32.80 -13.30
N ASP A 43 19.33 -31.49 -13.55
CA ASP A 43 19.46 -30.43 -12.55
C ASP A 43 18.11 -30.04 -11.96
N ALA A 44 17.00 -30.67 -12.38
CA ALA A 44 15.68 -30.41 -11.83
C ALA A 44 15.64 -30.54 -10.28
N PRO A 45 16.28 -31.56 -9.65
CA PRO A 45 16.38 -31.61 -8.20
C PRO A 45 17.14 -30.42 -7.61
N ASN A 46 18.26 -30.02 -8.22
CA ASN A 46 19.07 -28.89 -7.74
C ASN A 46 18.30 -27.57 -7.85
N ARG A 47 17.60 -27.35 -8.97
CA ARG A 47 16.74 -26.17 -9.18
C ARG A 47 15.57 -26.12 -8.20
N PHE A 48 14.94 -27.27 -7.94
CA PHE A 48 13.87 -27.38 -6.96
C PHE A 48 14.38 -26.99 -5.57
N TRP A 49 15.50 -27.55 -5.10
CA TRP A 49 16.04 -27.19 -3.78
C TRP A 49 16.48 -25.73 -3.71
N ALA A 50 17.11 -25.22 -4.78
CA ALA A 50 17.46 -23.80 -4.86
C ALA A 50 16.23 -22.87 -4.79
N SER A 51 15.09 -23.26 -5.37
CA SER A 51 13.85 -22.48 -5.27
C SER A 51 13.23 -22.50 -3.86
N LEU A 52 13.55 -23.51 -3.05
CA LEU A 52 13.10 -23.61 -1.67
C LEU A 52 14.01 -22.89 -0.68
N GLU A 53 15.27 -22.63 -1.05
CA GLU A 53 16.27 -22.00 -0.19
C GLU A 53 15.77 -20.72 0.51
N PRO A 54 15.05 -19.79 -0.16
CA PRO A 54 14.53 -18.57 0.49
C PRO A 54 13.53 -18.84 1.61
N TYR A 55 12.82 -19.98 1.56
CA TYR A 55 11.78 -20.34 2.54
C TYR A 55 12.29 -21.26 3.63
N CYS A 56 13.36 -22.02 3.35
CA CYS A 56 13.96 -22.97 4.27
C CYS A 56 15.23 -22.43 4.96
N GLY A 57 15.64 -21.21 4.62
CA GLY A 57 16.80 -20.54 5.19
C GLY A 57 16.67 -20.24 6.68
N GLN A 58 17.82 -19.98 7.32
CA GLN A 58 17.85 -19.47 8.68
C GLN A 58 17.41 -18.01 8.69
N VAL A 59 16.67 -17.62 9.73
CA VAL A 59 16.30 -16.22 9.95
C VAL A 59 17.56 -15.39 10.15
N THR A 60 17.71 -14.33 9.37
CA THR A 60 18.84 -13.40 9.35
C THR A 60 18.51 -12.09 10.07
N ALA A 61 19.54 -11.26 10.29
CA ALA A 61 19.34 -9.91 10.82
C ALA A 61 18.60 -8.99 9.84
N ASP A 62 18.73 -9.24 8.54
CA ASP A 62 18.02 -8.49 7.50
C ASP A 62 16.52 -8.79 7.53
N ASP A 63 16.12 -10.02 7.82
CA ASP A 63 14.71 -10.39 8.00
C ASP A 63 14.07 -9.65 9.19
N VAL A 64 14.81 -9.50 10.30
CA VAL A 64 14.38 -8.72 11.47
C VAL A 64 14.21 -7.25 11.08
N ARG A 65 15.17 -6.68 10.36
CA ARG A 65 15.11 -5.30 9.88
C ARG A 65 13.95 -5.08 8.92
N ALA A 66 13.68 -6.03 8.02
CA ALA A 66 12.54 -5.97 7.12
C ALA A 66 11.20 -5.97 7.88
N LEU A 67 11.08 -6.79 8.93
CA LEU A 67 9.89 -6.79 9.79
C LEU A 67 9.73 -5.47 10.57
N GLU A 68 10.82 -4.89 11.07
CA GLU A 68 10.83 -3.58 11.73
C GLU A 68 10.40 -2.46 10.78
N GLU A 69 10.90 -2.48 9.55
CA GLU A 69 10.51 -1.55 8.50
C GLU A 69 9.02 -1.67 8.18
N LEU A 70 8.51 -2.89 7.96
CA LEU A 70 7.08 -3.12 7.70
C LEU A 70 6.18 -2.64 8.85
N MET A 71 6.64 -2.79 10.10
CA MET A 71 5.92 -2.25 11.25
C MET A 71 5.89 -0.72 11.23
N ARG A 72 7.03 -0.09 10.95
CA ARG A 72 7.15 1.37 10.84
C ARG A 72 6.27 1.93 9.72
N THR A 73 6.38 1.39 8.50
CA THR A 73 5.58 1.83 7.35
C THR A 73 4.08 1.73 7.65
N ARG A 74 3.64 0.65 8.30
CA ARG A 74 2.24 0.50 8.72
C ARG A 74 1.80 1.60 9.67
N GLU A 75 2.63 2.00 10.64
CA GLU A 75 2.30 3.05 11.61
C GLU A 75 2.20 4.43 10.95
N GLU A 76 3.09 4.71 10.00
CA GLU A 76 3.07 5.92 9.17
C GLU A 76 1.79 5.97 8.31
N GLU A 77 1.52 4.93 7.54
CA GLU A 77 0.35 4.80 6.65
C GLU A 77 -0.98 4.77 7.40
N ALA A 78 -1.02 4.17 8.61
CA ALA A 78 -2.23 4.10 9.42
C ALA A 78 -2.82 5.48 9.71
N SER A 79 -1.95 6.48 9.90
CA SER A 79 -2.37 7.84 10.22
C SER A 79 -2.99 8.55 9.01
N GLU A 80 -2.52 8.25 7.82
CA GLU A 80 -2.96 8.84 6.56
C GLU A 80 -4.27 8.21 6.07
N PHE A 81 -4.35 6.88 6.03
CA PHE A 81 -5.46 6.19 5.38
C PHE A 81 -6.66 5.91 6.29
N GLN A 82 -6.52 5.95 7.62
CA GLN A 82 -7.63 5.62 8.52
C GLN A 82 -8.56 6.80 8.82
N ARG A 83 -8.22 8.00 8.34
CA ARG A 83 -9.01 9.21 8.57
C ARG A 83 -9.92 9.49 7.38
N VAL A 84 -11.22 9.57 7.65
CA VAL A 84 -12.18 10.10 6.67
C VAL A 84 -12.02 11.62 6.62
N PRO A 85 -11.73 12.21 5.45
CA PRO A 85 -11.70 13.66 5.29
C PRO A 85 -13.07 14.27 5.63
N PRO A 86 -13.11 15.49 6.19
CA PRO A 86 -14.38 16.15 6.46
C PRO A 86 -15.12 16.43 5.16
N LEU A 87 -16.45 16.41 5.22
CA LEU A 87 -17.29 16.79 4.10
C LEU A 87 -17.00 18.25 3.75
N GLY A 88 -16.54 18.50 2.53
CA GLY A 88 -16.22 19.84 2.03
C GLY A 88 -17.47 20.68 1.81
N ARG A 89 -17.30 21.90 1.29
CA ARG A 89 -18.44 22.72 0.84
C ARG A 89 -19.17 22.01 -0.30
N HIS A 90 -20.50 21.98 -0.20
CA HIS A 90 -21.36 21.38 -1.22
C HIS A 90 -21.09 22.03 -2.59
N TYR A 91 -21.11 21.23 -3.65
CA TYR A 91 -20.74 21.67 -5.00
C TYR A 91 -21.57 22.85 -5.47
N SER A 92 -22.86 22.91 -5.13
CA SER A 92 -23.73 24.05 -5.49
C SER A 92 -23.28 25.37 -4.88
N GLN A 93 -22.73 25.36 -3.65
CA GLN A 93 -22.19 26.56 -3.02
C GLN A 93 -20.83 26.95 -3.62
N ARG A 94 -19.98 25.96 -3.93
CA ARG A 94 -18.70 26.22 -4.61
C ARG A 94 -18.92 26.80 -6.00
N TRP A 95 -19.82 26.20 -6.76
CA TRP A 95 -20.19 26.69 -8.09
C TRP A 95 -20.84 28.06 -8.05
N ALA A 96 -21.80 28.31 -7.16
CA ALA A 96 -22.39 29.65 -7.05
C ALA A 96 -21.33 30.71 -6.68
N GLN A 97 -20.33 30.35 -5.89
CA GLN A 97 -19.22 31.23 -5.55
C GLN A 97 -18.24 31.43 -6.73
N GLU A 98 -17.94 30.37 -7.47
CA GLU A 98 -17.08 30.38 -8.67
C GLU A 98 -17.75 31.17 -9.80
N ASP A 99 -19.02 30.93 -10.09
CA ASP A 99 -19.84 31.64 -11.07
C ASP A 99 -19.85 33.16 -10.74
N LEU A 100 -20.07 33.52 -9.47
CA LEU A 100 -20.03 34.92 -9.02
C LEU A 100 -18.63 35.55 -9.15
N GLN A 101 -17.56 34.79 -8.90
CA GLN A 101 -16.19 35.26 -9.09
C GLN A 101 -15.85 35.42 -10.57
N GLU A 102 -16.36 34.54 -11.41
CA GLU A 102 -16.19 34.60 -12.86
C GLU A 102 -16.88 35.83 -13.43
N GLU A 103 -18.12 36.12 -13.04
CA GLU A 103 -18.82 37.35 -13.43
C GLU A 103 -18.06 38.61 -12.97
N GLN A 104 -17.52 38.62 -11.75
CA GLN A 104 -16.70 39.74 -11.28
C GLN A 104 -15.42 39.91 -12.10
N THR A 105 -14.80 38.80 -12.50
CA THR A 105 -13.54 38.81 -13.27
C THR A 105 -13.80 39.18 -14.73
N GLN A 106 -14.88 38.68 -15.33
CA GLN A 106 -15.31 39.03 -16.69
C GLN A 106 -15.82 40.47 -16.75
N GLY A 107 -16.58 40.92 -15.75
CA GLY A 107 -16.99 42.31 -15.58
C GLY A 107 -15.80 43.24 -15.45
N ALA A 108 -14.79 42.87 -14.64
CA ALA A 108 -13.53 43.62 -14.52
C ALA A 108 -12.72 43.67 -15.83
N ARG A 109 -12.75 42.60 -16.65
CA ARG A 109 -12.14 42.59 -18.00
C ARG A 109 -12.93 43.44 -19.00
N ALA A 110 -14.25 43.47 -18.89
CA ALA A 110 -15.13 44.29 -19.74
C ALA A 110 -15.07 45.79 -19.40
N THR A 111 -14.84 46.15 -18.13
CA THR A 111 -14.60 47.54 -17.70
C THR A 111 -13.13 47.95 -17.71
N GLY A 112 -12.20 47.02 -17.92
CA GLY A 112 -10.75 47.24 -17.92
C GLY A 112 -10.18 47.72 -19.26
N GLY A 113 -11.01 47.86 -20.30
CA GLY A 113 -10.64 48.46 -21.59
C GLY A 113 -10.67 49.98 -21.57
N GLY A 114 -9.94 50.62 -20.65
CA GLY A 114 -9.66 52.06 -20.73
C GLY A 114 -9.84 52.83 -19.43
N ALA A 115 -8.75 53.01 -18.69
CA ALA A 115 -8.28 54.33 -18.24
C ALA A 115 -7.03 54.15 -17.36
N GLN A 116 -5.92 54.73 -17.81
CA GLN A 116 -4.82 55.10 -16.94
C GLN A 116 -5.32 56.08 -15.87
N GLY A 117 -4.92 55.93 -14.60
CA GLY A 117 -5.14 56.96 -13.59
C GLY A 117 -4.99 56.46 -12.16
N ALA A 118 -3.89 56.85 -11.51
CA ALA A 118 -3.52 56.52 -10.14
C ALA A 118 -4.57 56.88 -9.08
N ARG A 119 -4.67 56.08 -7.99
CA ARG A 119 -4.71 56.53 -6.58
C ARG A 119 -4.66 55.37 -5.57
N SER A 120 -3.93 55.60 -4.48
CA SER A 120 -3.55 54.69 -3.38
C SER A 120 -4.70 54.02 -2.62
N PRO A 121 -4.44 52.91 -1.89
CA PRO A 121 -5.41 52.29 -1.00
C PRO A 121 -5.29 52.86 0.43
N GLN A 122 -6.39 53.42 0.96
CA GLN A 122 -6.55 53.62 2.40
C GLN A 122 -7.75 52.81 2.88
N GLN A 123 -7.44 51.91 3.81
CA GLN A 123 -8.35 51.02 4.53
C GLN A 123 -9.53 51.78 5.16
N THR A 124 -10.71 51.18 5.12
CA THR A 124 -11.68 51.26 6.24
C THR A 124 -12.65 50.09 6.19
N ARG A 125 -12.75 49.42 7.35
CA ARG A 125 -13.67 48.33 7.69
C ARG A 125 -15.11 48.85 7.81
N GLY A 126 -16.08 47.98 7.51
CA GLY A 126 -17.48 48.12 7.93
C GLY A 126 -18.38 47.14 7.17
N SER A 127 -18.58 45.92 7.69
CA SER A 127 -19.75 45.53 8.48
C SER A 127 -21.05 45.46 7.66
N LEU A 128 -21.30 44.28 7.06
CA LEU A 128 -22.56 43.92 6.43
C LEU A 128 -23.56 43.51 7.52
N ASN A 129 -24.48 44.41 7.88
CA ASN A 129 -25.68 44.07 8.62
C ASN A 129 -26.93 44.47 7.82
N ASN A 130 -27.77 43.46 7.63
CA ASN A 130 -29.22 43.45 7.47
C ASN A 130 -29.88 43.96 6.18
N CYS A 131 -30.68 43.03 5.65
CA CYS A 131 -31.80 43.21 4.75
C CYS A 131 -32.97 43.95 5.40
N ASP A 132 -34.00 44.19 4.59
CA ASP A 132 -35.30 44.80 4.87
C ASP A 132 -35.38 46.32 4.85
N THR A 133 -35.61 46.87 3.65
CA THR A 133 -36.86 47.60 3.33
C THR A 133 -36.94 47.84 1.80
N PRO A 134 -38.10 47.65 1.14
CA PRO A 134 -38.27 48.00 -0.26
C PRO A 134 -38.62 49.49 -0.42
N PRO A 135 -38.18 50.16 -1.49
CA PRO A 135 -38.93 51.30 -2.01
C PRO A 135 -39.33 51.13 -3.48
N PRO A 136 -40.37 51.86 -3.91
CA PRO A 136 -41.18 51.55 -5.07
C PRO A 136 -40.74 52.33 -6.31
N GLY A 137 -41.13 51.82 -7.48
CA GLY A 137 -41.40 52.59 -8.69
C GLY A 137 -40.33 53.59 -9.11
N GLY A 138 -39.35 53.14 -9.90
CA GLY A 138 -38.37 54.01 -10.54
C GLY A 138 -37.95 53.44 -11.88
N ASN A 139 -38.61 53.87 -12.94
CA ASN A 139 -38.29 53.58 -14.33
C ASN A 139 -36.85 54.04 -14.62
N SER A 140 -35.93 53.12 -14.92
CA SER A 140 -34.59 53.46 -15.41
C SER A 140 -34.12 52.43 -16.42
N LYS A 141 -34.33 52.77 -17.70
CA LYS A 141 -33.64 52.21 -18.86
C LYS A 141 -32.14 52.51 -18.71
N GLY A 142 -31.32 51.47 -18.63
CA GLY A 142 -29.87 51.56 -18.70
C GLY A 142 -29.31 50.19 -19.03
N GLY A 143 -29.21 49.91 -20.33
CA GLY A 143 -28.75 48.63 -20.85
C GLY A 143 -27.25 48.43 -20.62
N SER A 144 -26.92 47.29 -20.01
CA SER A 144 -25.69 46.55 -20.26
C SER A 144 -26.12 45.09 -20.39
N GLY A 145 -26.22 44.62 -21.63
CA GLY A 145 -26.83 43.35 -22.01
C GLY A 145 -25.94 42.15 -21.72
N GLY A 146 -25.84 41.78 -20.45
CA GLY A 146 -25.46 40.42 -20.04
C GLY A 146 -26.70 39.53 -20.10
N THR A 147 -26.79 38.72 -21.14
CA THR A 147 -27.83 37.70 -21.30
C THR A 147 -27.67 36.63 -20.22
N GLU A 148 -28.43 36.71 -19.13
CA GLU A 148 -28.82 35.51 -18.35
C GLU A 148 -30.29 35.15 -18.66
N PRO A 149 -30.57 34.45 -19.78
CA PRO A 149 -31.94 34.15 -20.21
C PRO A 149 -32.53 32.89 -19.55
N LEU A 150 -31.75 32.15 -18.77
CA LEU A 150 -32.12 30.88 -18.13
C LEU A 150 -31.54 30.87 -16.71
N GLY A 151 -32.15 30.16 -15.76
CA GLY A 151 -31.51 30.02 -14.44
C GLY A 151 -30.25 29.14 -14.52
N SER A 152 -29.33 29.32 -13.58
CA SER A 152 -27.99 28.68 -13.57
C SER A 152 -27.99 27.17 -13.82
N LEU A 153 -28.93 26.41 -13.23
CA LEU A 153 -29.02 24.97 -13.47
C LEU A 153 -29.42 24.68 -14.93
N THR A 154 -30.43 25.39 -15.41
CA THR A 154 -30.95 25.23 -16.77
C THR A 154 -29.91 25.65 -17.81
N GLN A 155 -29.16 26.74 -17.55
CA GLN A 155 -28.05 27.17 -18.41
C GLN A 155 -26.98 26.09 -18.52
N ARG A 156 -26.55 25.51 -17.40
CA ARG A 156 -25.50 24.48 -17.40
C ARG A 156 -25.94 23.22 -18.14
N LEU A 157 -27.17 22.76 -17.91
CA LEU A 157 -27.76 21.63 -18.63
C LEU A 157 -27.80 21.90 -20.14
N VAL A 158 -28.22 23.10 -20.54
CA VAL A 158 -28.25 23.49 -21.96
C VAL A 158 -26.85 23.60 -22.55
N SER A 159 -25.87 24.15 -21.80
CA SER A 159 -24.46 24.23 -22.25
C SER A 159 -23.86 22.85 -22.49
N CYS A 160 -24.05 21.91 -21.56
CA CYS A 160 -23.58 20.53 -21.75
C CYS A 160 -24.18 19.88 -23.00
N LEU A 161 -25.47 20.10 -23.28
CA LEU A 161 -26.14 19.55 -24.46
C LEU A 161 -25.69 20.20 -25.78
N LEU A 162 -25.30 21.47 -25.74
CA LEU A 162 -24.75 22.21 -26.89
C LEU A 162 -23.30 21.80 -27.17
N GLU A 163 -22.49 21.60 -26.12
CA GLU A 163 -21.12 21.10 -26.21
C GLU A 163 -21.09 19.67 -26.79
N GLU A 164 -22.11 18.86 -26.54
CA GLU A 164 -22.27 17.51 -27.09
C GLU A 164 -22.97 17.45 -28.47
N ASN A 165 -23.25 18.58 -29.12
CA ASN A 165 -23.90 18.67 -30.45
C ASN A 165 -25.25 17.91 -30.57
N LEU A 166 -25.95 17.65 -29.46
CA LEU A 166 -27.19 16.85 -29.46
C LEU A 166 -28.44 17.63 -29.93
N LEU A 167 -28.32 18.96 -30.11
CA LEU A 167 -29.46 19.86 -30.39
C LEU A 167 -29.49 20.44 -31.82
N CYS A 168 -28.51 20.16 -32.67
CA CYS A 168 -28.44 20.73 -34.03
C CYS A 168 -28.66 19.67 -35.13
N PRO A 169 -29.86 19.57 -35.74
CA PRO A 169 -29.92 19.18 -37.15
C PRO A 169 -29.33 20.32 -38.01
N PRO A 170 -28.67 20.04 -39.15
CA PRO A 170 -28.14 21.09 -40.01
C PRO A 170 -29.31 21.83 -40.67
N LEU A 171 -29.64 23.02 -40.17
CA LEU A 171 -30.60 23.92 -40.80
C LEU A 171 -29.81 24.90 -41.67
N GLU A 172 -29.98 24.74 -42.98
CA GLU A 172 -29.51 25.70 -43.97
C GLU A 172 -30.20 27.06 -43.81
N ASP A 173 -29.46 28.10 -44.17
CA ASP A 173 -29.84 29.51 -44.23
C ASP A 173 -31.27 29.76 -44.73
N ASN A 174 -32.16 30.27 -43.87
CA ASN A 174 -32.94 31.48 -44.18
C ASN A 174 -33.81 31.98 -43.00
N GLN A 175 -33.65 33.26 -42.69
CA GLN A 175 -34.68 34.18 -42.19
C GLN A 175 -35.48 33.81 -40.94
N LEU A 176 -34.95 34.14 -39.75
CA LEU A 176 -35.76 34.49 -38.59
C LEU A 176 -35.15 35.71 -37.89
N GLY A 177 -35.99 36.71 -37.57
CA GLY A 177 -35.61 37.94 -36.87
C GLY A 177 -35.08 37.71 -35.45
N PRO A 178 -34.72 38.78 -34.71
CA PRO A 178 -34.04 38.64 -33.41
C PRO A 178 -34.89 37.81 -32.43
N PRO A 179 -34.28 36.88 -31.68
CA PRO A 179 -35.02 35.97 -30.82
C PRO A 179 -35.67 36.78 -29.70
N LEU A 180 -36.99 36.74 -29.64
CA LEU A 180 -37.76 37.18 -28.48
C LEU A 180 -37.40 36.25 -27.31
N GLY A 181 -36.41 36.64 -26.52
CA GLY A 181 -35.98 35.90 -25.36
C GLY A 181 -37.12 35.75 -24.35
N PRO A 182 -37.30 34.57 -23.73
CA PRO A 182 -38.31 34.38 -22.71
C PRO A 182 -38.08 35.37 -21.55
N SER A 183 -39.15 36.03 -21.10
CA SER A 183 -39.07 36.97 -19.96
C SER A 183 -38.42 36.32 -18.74
N THR A 184 -37.72 37.09 -17.91
CA THR A 184 -37.04 36.61 -16.69
C THR A 184 -37.94 35.76 -15.79
N GLY A 185 -39.26 36.04 -15.76
CA GLY A 185 -40.25 35.23 -15.03
C GLY A 185 -40.47 33.83 -15.61
N LEU A 186 -40.42 33.70 -16.95
CA LEU A 186 -40.53 32.42 -17.64
C LEU A 186 -39.27 31.57 -17.44
N ALA A 187 -38.08 32.19 -17.44
CA ALA A 187 -36.81 31.53 -17.12
C ALA A 187 -36.81 30.93 -15.71
N GLN A 188 -37.29 31.68 -14.71
CA GLN A 188 -37.44 31.20 -13.34
C GLN A 188 -38.54 30.13 -13.19
N GLN A 189 -39.59 30.17 -14.01
CA GLN A 189 -40.62 29.14 -14.02
C GLN A 189 -40.10 27.84 -14.65
N LEU A 190 -39.30 27.94 -15.71
CA LEU A 190 -38.62 26.82 -16.33
C LEU A 190 -37.62 26.18 -15.35
N GLU A 191 -36.77 26.98 -14.71
CA GLU A 191 -35.84 26.54 -13.66
C GLU A 191 -36.56 25.75 -12.55
N ARG A 192 -37.71 26.26 -12.09
CA ARG A 192 -38.54 25.58 -11.07
C ARG A 192 -39.13 24.27 -11.58
N ARG A 193 -39.53 24.21 -12.85
CA ARG A 193 -40.09 23.02 -13.47
C ARG A 193 -39.02 21.96 -13.69
N VAL A 194 -37.85 22.33 -14.22
CA VAL A 194 -36.69 21.45 -14.39
C VAL A 194 -36.28 20.84 -13.04
N ARG A 195 -36.18 21.66 -11.98
CA ARG A 195 -35.89 21.13 -10.63
C ARG A 195 -36.97 20.19 -10.10
N ARG A 196 -38.24 20.41 -10.44
CA ARG A 196 -39.33 19.51 -10.04
C ARG A 196 -39.25 18.17 -10.76
N GLU A 197 -39.14 18.18 -12.08
CA GLU A 197 -39.04 16.96 -12.89
C GLU A 197 -37.81 16.13 -12.49
N LEU A 198 -36.67 16.78 -12.24
CA LEU A 198 -35.46 16.11 -11.76
C LEU A 198 -35.63 15.52 -10.35
N ARG A 199 -36.45 16.13 -9.48
CA ARG A 199 -36.82 15.53 -8.19
C ARG A 199 -37.76 14.34 -8.37
N ASP A 200 -38.75 14.46 -9.24
CA ASP A 200 -39.74 13.42 -9.50
C ASP A 200 -39.08 12.15 -10.11
N HIS A 201 -37.97 12.33 -10.84
CA HIS A 201 -37.15 11.24 -11.39
C HIS A 201 -36.07 10.74 -10.41
N GLY A 202 -36.03 11.27 -9.18
CA GLY A 202 -35.06 10.89 -8.15
C GLY A 202 -33.63 11.35 -8.42
N LEU A 203 -33.42 12.28 -9.36
CA LEU A 203 -32.11 12.84 -9.71
C LEU A 203 -31.69 14.00 -8.80
N LEU A 204 -32.66 14.66 -8.14
CA LEU A 204 -32.45 15.64 -7.07
C LEU A 204 -33.24 15.22 -5.82
N THR A 205 -32.65 15.33 -4.64
CA THR A 205 -33.35 15.12 -3.36
C THR A 205 -33.50 16.45 -2.59
N GLU A 206 -34.56 16.61 -1.78
CA GLU A 206 -34.86 17.87 -1.06
C GLU A 206 -33.92 18.16 0.11
N THR A 207 -33.22 17.14 0.58
CA THR A 207 -32.27 17.22 1.67
C THR A 207 -31.26 16.12 1.42
N ASP A 208 -30.01 16.50 1.20
CA ASP A 208 -28.94 15.51 1.23
C ASP A 208 -28.97 14.86 2.63
N PRO A 209 -29.20 13.55 2.74
CA PRO A 209 -29.10 12.89 4.02
C PRO A 209 -27.68 13.13 4.59
N PRO A 210 -27.55 13.39 5.91
CA PRO A 210 -26.27 13.72 6.52
C PRO A 210 -25.22 12.61 6.38
N ASP A 211 -25.68 11.37 6.15
CA ASP A 211 -24.88 10.24 5.72
C ASP A 211 -25.37 9.80 4.34
N ASP A 212 -24.71 10.30 3.28
CA ASP A 212 -24.93 9.75 1.95
C ASP A 212 -24.43 8.28 1.92
N GLN A 213 -24.97 7.49 0.97
CA GLN A 213 -24.63 6.08 0.82
C GLN A 213 -23.11 5.88 0.65
N VAL A 214 -22.43 6.86 0.04
CA VAL A 214 -20.99 6.88 -0.17
C VAL A 214 -20.23 6.98 1.16
N LEU A 215 -20.64 7.88 2.06
CA LEU A 215 -20.04 8.08 3.37
C LEU A 215 -20.28 6.86 4.27
N ALA A 216 -21.46 6.24 4.18
CA ALA A 216 -21.76 4.99 4.88
C ALA A 216 -20.84 3.84 4.43
N GLU A 217 -20.71 3.63 3.11
CA GLU A 217 -19.77 2.62 2.57
C GLU A 217 -18.31 2.97 2.88
N LEU A 218 -17.92 4.25 2.83
CA LEU A 218 -16.57 4.67 3.18
C LEU A 218 -16.26 4.39 4.65
N ARG A 219 -17.18 4.66 5.57
CA ARG A 219 -17.04 4.30 6.99
C ARG A 219 -16.95 2.79 7.20
N ARG A 220 -17.72 2.00 6.45
CA ARG A 220 -17.65 0.54 6.47
C ARG A 220 -16.28 0.04 6.00
N CYS A 221 -15.83 0.48 4.83
CA CYS A 221 -14.49 0.17 4.30
C CYS A 221 -13.39 0.56 5.30
N GLN A 222 -13.53 1.71 5.96
CA GLN A 222 -12.60 2.14 7.01
C GLN A 222 -12.60 1.23 8.23
N ALA A 223 -13.75 0.69 8.64
CA ALA A 223 -13.82 -0.26 9.74
C ALA A 223 -13.15 -1.60 9.37
N GLU A 224 -13.37 -2.08 8.14
CA GLU A 224 -12.71 -3.27 7.61
C GLU A 224 -11.19 -3.07 7.52
N LEU A 225 -10.74 -1.93 6.98
CA LEU A 225 -9.31 -1.57 6.90
C LEU A 225 -8.65 -1.53 8.28
N ARG A 226 -9.31 -0.94 9.29
CA ARG A 226 -8.83 -0.93 10.68
C ARG A 226 -8.71 -2.34 11.26
N SER A 227 -9.68 -3.20 11.01
CA SER A 227 -9.65 -4.61 11.46
C SER A 227 -8.47 -5.37 10.84
N VAL A 228 -8.31 -5.29 9.51
CA VAL A 228 -7.22 -5.94 8.79
C VAL A 228 -5.87 -5.39 9.23
N SER A 229 -5.73 -4.07 9.31
CA SER A 229 -4.50 -3.42 9.78
C SER A 229 -4.15 -3.87 11.19
N SER A 230 -5.11 -3.91 12.12
CA SER A 230 -4.88 -4.38 13.50
C SER A 230 -4.36 -5.83 13.52
N ARG A 231 -4.99 -6.72 12.76
CA ARG A 231 -4.55 -8.12 12.66
C ARG A 231 -3.12 -8.22 12.09
N ASN A 232 -2.83 -7.46 11.04
CA ASN A 232 -1.50 -7.44 10.42
C ASN A 232 -0.44 -6.94 11.40
N GLY A 233 -0.73 -5.88 12.16
CA GLY A 233 0.17 -5.36 13.20
C GLY A 233 0.45 -6.38 14.30
N ALA A 234 -0.58 -7.11 14.77
CA ALA A 234 -0.41 -8.18 15.74
C ALA A 234 0.46 -9.32 15.19
N GLN A 235 0.27 -9.71 13.92
CA GLN A 235 1.09 -10.73 13.27
C GLN A 235 2.54 -10.29 13.09
N LEU A 236 2.78 -9.06 12.62
CA LEU A 236 4.13 -8.50 12.48
C LEU A 236 4.86 -8.49 13.83
N THR A 237 4.19 -8.05 14.89
CA THR A 237 4.76 -8.05 16.25
C THR A 237 5.12 -9.46 16.70
N ALA A 238 4.24 -10.43 16.47
CA ALA A 238 4.48 -11.83 16.82
C ALA A 238 5.64 -12.44 16.01
N LEU A 239 5.72 -12.13 14.71
CA LEU A 239 6.80 -12.57 13.81
C LEU A 239 8.13 -11.96 14.23
N LEU A 240 8.17 -10.65 14.53
CA LEU A 240 9.37 -9.94 14.98
C LEU A 240 9.92 -10.55 16.26
N ARG A 241 9.05 -10.85 17.24
CA ARG A 241 9.45 -11.55 18.47
C ARG A 241 10.08 -12.92 18.15
N ARG A 242 9.40 -13.73 17.34
CA ARG A 242 9.89 -15.07 16.95
C ARG A 242 11.20 -15.01 16.17
N ALA A 243 11.36 -14.03 15.28
CA ALA A 243 12.57 -13.82 14.50
C ALA A 243 13.77 -13.48 15.41
N ARG A 244 13.58 -12.56 16.36
CA ARG A 244 14.60 -12.22 17.37
C ARG A 244 14.97 -13.41 18.26
N GLU A 245 13.97 -14.18 18.69
CA GLU A 245 14.20 -15.43 19.45
C GLU A 245 14.99 -16.46 18.63
N SER A 246 14.62 -16.66 17.37
CA SER A 246 15.35 -17.54 16.44
C SER A 246 16.80 -17.10 16.29
N LEU A 247 17.07 -15.80 16.11
CA LEU A 247 18.42 -15.26 15.96
C LEU A 247 19.26 -15.46 17.24
N ALA A 248 18.66 -15.23 18.42
CA ALA A 248 19.32 -15.51 19.70
C ALA A 248 19.62 -17.02 19.88
N GLN A 249 18.69 -17.90 19.47
CA GLN A 249 18.88 -19.35 19.50
C GLN A 249 19.98 -19.80 18.53
N GLN A 250 20.04 -19.23 17.33
CA GLN A 250 21.11 -19.51 16.35
C GLN A 250 22.48 -19.13 16.90
N GLU A 251 22.61 -17.96 17.54
CA GLU A 251 23.87 -17.54 18.16
C GLU A 251 24.28 -18.46 19.32
N LEU A 252 23.33 -18.88 20.16
CA LEU A 252 23.59 -19.87 21.21
C LEU A 252 24.05 -21.21 20.63
N ASN A 253 23.38 -21.69 19.56
CA ASN A 253 23.76 -22.91 18.87
C ASN A 253 25.15 -22.79 18.22
N ARG A 254 25.51 -21.63 17.67
CA ARG A 254 26.85 -21.36 17.13
C ARG A 254 27.92 -21.47 18.22
N ARG A 255 27.70 -20.84 19.38
CA ARG A 255 28.60 -20.94 20.54
C ARG A 255 28.71 -22.38 21.05
N LEU A 256 27.59 -23.11 21.08
CA LEU A 256 27.58 -24.52 21.48
C LEU A 256 28.42 -25.38 20.54
N ARG A 257 28.32 -25.19 19.23
CA ARG A 257 29.15 -25.89 18.24
C ARG A 257 30.64 -25.62 18.44
N VAL A 258 31.02 -24.38 18.76
CA VAL A 258 32.41 -24.03 19.07
C VAL A 258 32.87 -24.75 20.34
N ALA A 259 32.09 -24.70 21.42
CA ALA A 259 32.40 -25.39 22.69
C ALA A 259 32.48 -26.92 22.52
N ASP A 260 31.60 -27.51 21.69
CA ASP A 260 31.65 -28.93 21.34
C ASP A 260 32.94 -29.28 20.58
N HIS A 261 33.36 -28.42 19.64
CA HIS A 261 34.61 -28.61 18.91
C HIS A 261 35.83 -28.54 19.84
N GLU A 262 35.88 -27.54 20.73
CA GLU A 262 36.94 -27.40 21.73
C GLU A 262 37.01 -28.60 22.68
N LEU A 263 35.85 -29.11 23.11
CA LEU A 263 35.78 -30.31 23.95
C LEU A 263 36.29 -31.55 23.22
N LEU A 264 35.92 -31.74 21.95
CA LEU A 264 36.40 -32.84 21.13
C LEU A 264 37.91 -32.76 20.92
N ASP A 265 38.45 -31.57 20.67
CA ASP A 265 39.89 -31.38 20.49
C ASP A 265 40.67 -31.59 21.79
N ALA A 266 40.16 -31.10 22.92
CA ALA A 266 40.74 -31.40 24.23
C ALA A 266 40.73 -32.92 24.51
N TRP A 267 39.63 -33.60 24.20
CA TRP A 267 39.54 -35.05 24.34
C TRP A 267 40.51 -35.79 23.42
N ARG A 268 40.63 -35.38 22.15
CA ARG A 268 41.59 -35.96 21.19
C ARG A 268 43.03 -35.81 21.69
N ARG A 269 43.41 -34.64 22.21
CA ARG A 269 44.73 -34.40 22.81
C ARG A 269 44.98 -35.34 23.98
N LEU A 270 44.03 -35.47 24.92
CA LEU A 270 44.14 -36.39 26.05
C LEU A 270 44.26 -37.85 25.59
N ALA A 271 43.49 -38.25 24.57
CA ALA A 271 43.53 -39.60 24.00
C ALA A 271 44.89 -39.89 23.35
N GLN A 272 45.46 -38.96 22.59
CA GLN A 272 46.78 -39.11 21.98
C GLN A 272 47.89 -39.25 23.03
N VAL A 273 47.85 -38.48 24.12
CA VAL A 273 48.83 -38.60 25.21
C VAL A 273 48.74 -39.97 25.89
N ARG A 274 47.51 -40.45 26.14
CA ARG A 274 47.25 -41.79 26.69
C ARG A 274 47.70 -42.91 25.75
N GLN A 275 47.50 -42.76 24.43
CA GLN A 275 48.00 -43.71 23.43
C GLN A 275 49.52 -43.83 23.46
N ARG A 276 50.23 -42.72 23.72
CA ARG A 276 51.69 -42.71 23.94
C ARG A 276 52.11 -43.26 25.31
N LYS A 277 51.18 -43.87 26.07
CA LYS A 277 51.36 -44.38 27.44
C LYS A 277 51.89 -43.32 28.42
N LYS A 278 51.63 -42.03 28.13
CA LYS A 278 52.01 -40.91 29.00
C LYS A 278 50.79 -40.46 29.81
N THR A 279 51.04 -39.97 31.02
CA THR A 279 50.00 -39.32 31.81
C THR A 279 49.73 -37.92 31.26
N PRO A 280 48.47 -37.54 30.97
CA PRO A 280 48.14 -36.19 30.52
C PRO A 280 48.59 -35.11 31.51
N SER A 281 49.08 -33.98 31.00
CA SER A 281 49.54 -32.86 31.83
C SER A 281 48.39 -32.25 32.62
N LYS A 282 48.70 -31.59 33.75
CA LYS A 282 47.72 -30.79 34.50
C LYS A 282 47.05 -29.76 33.59
N LYS A 283 47.83 -29.10 32.73
CA LYS A 283 47.33 -28.13 31.75
C LYS A 283 46.29 -28.73 30.79
N ASP A 284 46.52 -29.95 30.30
CA ASP A 284 45.60 -30.63 29.37
C ASP A 284 44.29 -31.03 30.07
N ARG A 285 44.38 -31.48 31.33
CA ARG A 285 43.21 -31.83 32.14
C ARG A 285 42.39 -30.59 32.48
N ASP A 286 43.04 -29.48 32.81
CA ASP A 286 42.39 -28.21 33.12
C ASP A 286 41.68 -27.63 31.88
N LEU A 287 42.30 -27.74 30.70
CA LEU A 287 41.68 -27.36 29.42
C LEU A 287 40.43 -28.19 29.12
N ALA A 288 40.51 -29.52 29.27
CA ALA A 288 39.35 -30.39 29.05
C ALA A 288 38.23 -30.14 30.07
N ALA A 289 38.58 -29.91 31.35
CA ALA A 289 37.62 -29.58 32.39
C ALA A 289 36.96 -28.22 32.14
N LYS A 290 37.71 -27.23 31.63
CA LYS A 290 37.17 -25.93 31.21
C LYS A 290 36.19 -26.09 30.05
N ALA A 291 36.59 -26.75 28.96
CA ALA A 291 35.72 -26.97 27.80
C ALA A 291 34.41 -27.69 28.17
N LEU A 292 34.46 -28.65 29.09
CA LEU A 292 33.28 -29.33 29.61
C LEU A 292 32.35 -28.39 30.40
N ARG A 293 32.90 -27.55 31.28
CA ARG A 293 32.13 -26.56 32.05
C ARG A 293 31.50 -25.52 31.13
N ASP A 294 32.24 -25.00 30.15
CA ASP A 294 31.77 -23.99 29.20
C ASP A 294 30.61 -24.54 28.36
N ARG A 295 30.73 -25.78 27.86
CA ARG A 295 29.62 -26.49 27.18
C ARG A 295 28.40 -26.67 28.09
N GLN A 296 28.59 -27.09 29.33
CA GLN A 296 27.49 -27.26 30.29
C GLN A 296 26.79 -25.94 30.61
N ALA A 297 27.53 -24.84 30.72
CA ALA A 297 26.96 -23.52 30.93
C ALA A 297 26.07 -23.09 29.76
N LEU A 298 26.52 -23.30 28.51
CA LEU A 298 25.72 -23.01 27.31
C LEU A 298 24.46 -23.89 27.21
N LEU A 299 24.54 -25.17 27.59
CA LEU A 299 23.37 -26.05 27.61
C LEU A 299 22.30 -25.61 28.61
N LYS A 300 22.70 -25.03 29.75
CA LYS A 300 21.75 -24.49 30.74
C LYS A 300 21.01 -23.24 30.24
N GLN A 301 21.60 -22.49 29.32
CA GLN A 301 20.98 -21.31 28.71
C GLN A 301 19.96 -21.67 27.62
N ARG A 302 19.90 -22.94 27.20
CA ARG A 302 18.94 -23.37 26.18
C ARG A 302 17.53 -23.37 26.77
N PRO A 303 16.56 -22.65 26.18
CA PRO A 303 15.19 -22.71 26.64
C PRO A 303 14.69 -24.16 26.56
N SER A 304 14.08 -24.64 27.65
CA SER A 304 13.40 -25.94 27.64
C SER A 304 12.16 -25.80 26.77
N HIS A 305 12.21 -26.32 25.55
CA HIS A 305 11.02 -26.44 24.72
C HIS A 305 10.04 -27.40 25.42
N ARG A 306 8.93 -26.87 25.93
CA ARG A 306 7.69 -27.60 26.13
C ARG A 306 6.81 -27.39 24.91
#